data_AF-A0A1I0SA49-F1
#
_entry.id   AF-A0A1I0SA49-F1
#
_cell.length_a   1.000
_cell.length_b   1.000
_cell.length_c   1.000
_cell.angle_alpha   90.00
_cell.angle_beta   90.00
_cell.angle_gamma   90.00
#
_symmetry.space_group_name_H-M   'P 1'
#
loop_
_entity.id
_entity.type
_entity.pdbx_description
1 polymer ?
#
loop_
_entity_poly.entity_id
_entity_poly.type
_entity_poly.pdbx_seq_one_letter_code
_entity_poly.pdbx_strand_id
1 'polypeptide(L)'
;MSTQVILQGFVVLHLIGLLLFAGTSVADFAGYRQFWKQYSLDKSKAAVMLQTVGGFHILMRIGIGLIILSGIGLMYMTHGVFGEQLWFRVKFGLVILIILNTFLYGRRQKILLEKSIAGPETGIQKIKENIRLFHIVQLLIVFIILLLSVFKFN
;
A
#
# COMPACT_ATOMS: atom_id res chain seq x y z
N MET A 1 5.94 31.91 9.69
CA MET A 1 6.47 30.95 8.70
C MET A 1 6.02 31.39 7.32
N SER A 2 6.88 31.39 6.30
CA SER A 2 6.44 31.76 4.95
C SER A 2 5.57 30.64 4.35
N THR A 3 4.56 31.02 3.58
CA THR A 3 3.64 30.12 2.86
C THR A 3 4.39 29.07 2.03
N GLN A 4 5.55 29.44 1.49
CA GLN A 4 6.44 28.57 0.73
C GLN A 4 7.03 27.41 1.55
N VAL A 5 7.42 27.66 2.80
CA VAL A 5 7.98 26.63 3.68
C VAL A 5 6.92 25.58 4.04
N ILE A 6 5.68 26.02 4.27
CA ILE A 6 4.55 25.12 4.54
C ILE A 6 4.25 24.24 3.32
N LEU A 7 4.22 24.84 2.12
CA LEU A 7 4.02 24.11 0.87
C LEU A 7 5.11 23.05 0.64
N GLN A 8 6.38 23.42 0.80
CA GLN A 8 7.51 22.49 0.67
C GLN A 8 7.44 21.37 1.72
N GLY A 9 7.03 21.68 2.95
CA GLY A 9 6.79 20.69 3.99
C GLY A 9 5.75 19.66 3.56
N PHE A 10 4.63 20.08 3.00
CA PHE A 10 3.63 19.16 2.47
C PHE A 10 4.15 18.31 1.32
N VAL A 11 4.93 18.87 0.38
CA VAL A 11 5.55 18.08 -0.71
C VAL A 11 6.46 16.99 -0.15
N VAL A 12 7.33 17.34 0.81
CA VAL A 12 8.25 16.38 1.44
C VAL A 12 7.48 15.29 2.17
N LEU A 13 6.48 15.65 2.99
CA LEU A 13 5.64 14.68 3.69
C LEU A 13 4.89 13.75 2.71
N HIS A 14 4.43 14.28 1.57
CA HIS A 14 3.76 13.49 0.54
C HIS A 14 4.69 12.47 -0.09
N LEU A 15 5.93 12.88 -0.41
CA LEU A 15 6.96 11.98 -0.95
C LEU A 15 7.37 10.91 0.05
N ILE A 16 7.56 11.26 1.32
CA ILE A 16 7.83 10.31 2.40
C ILE A 16 6.69 9.31 2.53
N GLY A 17 5.44 9.78 2.54
CA GLY A 17 4.26 8.93 2.61
C GLY A 17 4.20 7.93 1.45
N LEU A 18 4.47 8.41 0.23
CA LEU A 18 4.49 7.59 -0.98
C LEU A 18 5.62 6.56 -0.96
N LEU A 19 6.82 6.94 -0.53
CA LEU A 19 7.95 6.03 -0.39
C LEU A 19 7.69 4.95 0.68
N LEU A 20 7.14 5.33 1.85
CA LEU A 20 6.76 4.40 2.89
C LEU A 20 5.72 3.41 2.39
N PHE A 21 4.68 3.90 1.72
CA PHE A 21 3.62 3.06 1.20
C PHE A 21 4.11 2.10 0.10
N ALA A 22 4.90 2.59 -0.85
CA ALA A 22 5.47 1.77 -1.91
C ALA A 22 6.47 0.73 -1.36
N GLY A 23 7.41 1.17 -0.52
CA GLY A 23 8.43 0.31 0.09
C GLY A 23 7.82 -0.78 0.96
N THR A 24 6.82 -0.45 1.78
CA THR A 24 6.10 -1.44 2.59
C THR A 24 5.27 -2.40 1.74
N SER A 25 4.69 -1.97 0.61
CA SER A 25 3.99 -2.87 -0.31
C SER A 25 4.93 -3.90 -0.95
N VAL A 26 6.16 -3.50 -1.29
CA VAL A 26 7.20 -4.41 -1.80
C VAL A 26 7.67 -5.36 -0.70
N ALA A 27 7.90 -4.85 0.52
CA ALA A 27 8.30 -5.65 1.67
C ALA A 27 7.22 -6.68 2.06
N ASP A 28 5.95 -6.29 2.01
CA ASP A 28 4.79 -7.16 2.28
C ASP A 28 4.73 -8.30 1.25
N PHE A 29 4.86 -7.98 -0.05
CA PHE A 29 4.93 -8.99 -1.11
C PHE A 29 6.09 -9.97 -0.93
N ALA A 30 7.29 -9.46 -0.66
CA ALA A 30 8.47 -10.29 -0.42
C ALA A 30 8.26 -11.18 0.82
N GLY A 31 7.67 -10.61 1.87
CA GLY A 31 7.32 -11.29 3.11
C GLY A 31 6.35 -12.46 2.89
N TYR A 32 5.25 -12.22 2.17
CA TYR A 32 4.28 -13.27 1.83
C TYR A 32 4.87 -14.34 0.91
N ARG A 33 5.72 -13.95 -0.05
CA ARG A 33 6.43 -14.93 -0.89
C ARG A 33 7.31 -15.85 -0.05
N GLN A 34 8.04 -15.29 0.92
CA GLN A 34 8.89 -16.05 1.82
C GLN A 34 8.07 -16.92 2.78
N PHE A 35 6.95 -16.40 3.32
CA PHE A 35 5.99 -17.17 4.10
C PHE A 35 5.55 -18.44 3.36
N TRP A 36 5.10 -18.32 2.10
CA TRP A 36 4.64 -19.47 1.33
C TRP A 36 5.73 -20.50 1.00
N LYS A 37 7.00 -20.07 0.91
CA LYS A 37 8.14 -20.99 0.77
C LYS A 37 8.40 -21.77 2.06
N GLN A 38 8.30 -21.11 3.21
CA GLN A 38 8.53 -21.75 4.51
C GLN A 38 7.34 -22.61 4.93
N TYR A 39 6.11 -22.23 4.56
CA TYR A 39 4.89 -22.94 4.95
C TYR A 39 4.86 -24.41 4.48
N SER A 40 5.46 -24.72 3.32
CA SER A 40 5.61 -26.09 2.83
C SER A 40 6.71 -26.89 3.54
N LEU A 41 7.65 -26.23 4.21
CA LEU A 41 8.80 -26.86 4.87
C LEU A 41 8.59 -27.00 6.38
N ASP A 42 8.14 -25.92 7.02
CA ASP A 42 7.99 -25.81 8.47
C ASP A 42 6.93 -24.75 8.79
N LYS A 43 5.76 -25.23 9.25
CA LYS A 43 4.61 -24.37 9.59
C LYS A 43 4.89 -23.46 10.79
N SER A 44 5.75 -23.86 11.72
CA SER A 44 6.14 -23.05 12.89
C SER A 44 6.98 -21.85 12.44
N LYS A 45 7.99 -22.08 11.59
CA LYS A 45 8.78 -20.99 10.99
C LYS A 45 7.93 -20.06 10.13
N ALA A 46 6.96 -20.61 9.39
CA ALA A 46 6.03 -19.80 8.61
C ALA A 46 5.16 -18.90 9.50
N ALA A 47 4.69 -19.39 10.66
CA ALA A 47 3.92 -18.57 11.60
C ALA A 47 4.72 -17.37 12.13
N VAL A 48 6.00 -17.58 12.47
CA VAL A 48 6.91 -16.48 12.88
C VAL A 48 7.08 -15.47 11.75
N MET A 49 7.26 -15.94 10.51
CA MET A 49 7.36 -15.05 9.35
C MET A 49 6.10 -14.18 9.18
N LEU A 50 4.91 -14.76 9.38
CA LEU A 50 3.64 -14.04 9.26
C LEU A 50 3.50 -12.93 10.31
N GLN A 51 4.00 -13.13 11.52
CA GLN A 51 4.04 -12.10 12.57
C GLN A 51 4.94 -10.93 12.17
N THR A 52 6.14 -11.21 11.63
CA THR A 52 7.06 -10.18 11.14
C THR A 52 6.44 -9.34 10.03
N VAL A 53 5.79 -9.99 9.06
CA VAL A 53 5.08 -9.30 7.97
C VAL A 53 3.95 -8.41 8.50
N GLY A 54 3.31 -8.80 9.59
CA GLY A 54 2.29 -8.00 10.26
C GLY A 54 2.74 -6.60 10.68
N GLY A 55 4.02 -6.42 11.02
CA GLY A 55 4.58 -5.10 11.39
C GLY A 55 4.54 -4.08 10.25
N PHE A 56 4.70 -4.53 9.00
CA PHE A 56 4.71 -3.64 7.82
C PHE A 56 3.37 -2.94 7.60
N HIS A 57 2.27 -3.52 8.08
CA HIS A 57 0.94 -2.94 7.95
C HIS A 57 0.82 -1.61 8.71
N ILE A 58 1.52 -1.46 9.84
CA ILE A 58 1.50 -0.21 10.62
C ILE A 58 2.20 0.89 9.83
N LEU A 59 3.40 0.60 9.30
CA LEU A 59 4.16 1.54 8.45
C LEU A 59 3.38 1.91 7.19
N MET A 60 2.71 0.94 6.56
CA MET A 60 1.85 1.17 5.40
C MET A 60 0.69 2.13 5.73
N ARG A 61 0.03 1.95 6.88
CA ARG A 61 -1.05 2.85 7.33
C ARG A 61 -0.55 4.26 7.62
N ILE A 62 0.64 4.39 8.21
CA ILE A 62 1.29 5.70 8.40
C ILE A 62 1.57 6.35 7.04
N GLY A 63 2.12 5.60 6.08
CA GLY A 63 2.36 6.08 4.72
C GLY A 63 1.09 6.58 4.04
N ILE A 64 -0.01 5.82 4.11
CA ILE A 64 -1.33 6.21 3.61
C ILE A 64 -1.81 7.51 4.27
N GLY A 65 -1.71 7.61 5.59
CA GLY A 65 -2.10 8.81 6.33
C GLY A 65 -1.31 10.03 5.89
N LEU A 66 0.01 9.90 5.73
CA LEU A 66 0.87 10.96 5.23
C LEU A 66 0.47 11.39 3.82
N ILE A 67 0.25 10.46 2.89
CA ILE A 67 -0.17 10.75 1.50
C ILE A 67 -1.47 11.56 1.49
N ILE A 68 -2.48 11.13 2.24
CA ILE A 68 -3.79 11.80 2.27
C ILE A 68 -3.66 13.20 2.87
N LEU A 69 -3.11 13.31 4.09
CA LEU A 69 -3.07 14.58 4.82
C LEU A 69 -2.23 15.61 4.08
N SER A 70 -1.07 15.21 3.55
CA SER A 70 -0.25 16.10 2.74
C SER A 70 -0.88 16.42 1.38
N GLY A 71 -1.55 15.47 0.74
CA GLY A 71 -2.25 15.70 -0.53
C GLY A 71 -3.38 16.71 -0.40
N ILE A 72 -4.17 16.61 0.66
CA ILE A 72 -5.20 17.61 1.00
C ILE A 72 -4.55 18.96 1.31
N GLY A 73 -3.46 18.99 2.08
CA GLY A 73 -2.70 20.21 2.36
C GLY A 73 -2.20 20.90 1.10
N LEU A 74 -1.63 20.15 0.15
CA LEU A 74 -1.20 20.68 -1.14
C LEU A 74 -2.37 21.27 -1.95
N MET A 75 -3.50 20.58 -1.96
CA MET A 75 -4.71 21.05 -2.65
C MET A 75 -5.25 22.35 -2.05
N TYR A 76 -5.29 22.43 -0.72
CA TYR A 76 -5.72 23.63 0.00
C TYR A 76 -4.79 24.82 -0.27
N MET A 77 -3.47 24.61 -0.17
CA MET A 77 -2.47 25.66 -0.37
C MET A 77 -2.40 26.17 -1.81
N THR A 78 -2.72 25.32 -2.79
CA THR A 78 -2.76 25.69 -4.20
C THR A 78 -4.14 26.13 -4.69
N HIS A 79 -5.10 26.33 -3.79
CA HIS A 79 -6.48 26.72 -4.13
C HIS A 79 -7.12 25.80 -5.18
N GLY A 80 -6.75 24.51 -5.15
CA GLY A 80 -7.29 23.51 -6.05
C GLY A 80 -6.71 23.49 -7.47
N VAL A 81 -5.68 24.28 -7.78
CA VAL A 81 -5.09 24.34 -9.13
C VAL A 81 -4.62 22.96 -9.63
N PHE A 82 -4.06 22.13 -8.75
CA PHE A 82 -3.70 20.75 -9.13
C PHE A 82 -4.92 19.88 -9.44
N GLY A 83 -6.08 20.17 -8.85
CA GLY A 83 -7.32 19.44 -9.08
C GLY A 83 -7.90 19.62 -10.47
N GLU A 84 -7.50 20.65 -11.22
CA GLU A 84 -7.90 20.81 -12.63
C GLU A 84 -7.09 19.95 -13.60
N GLN A 85 -5.89 19.51 -13.20
CA GLN A 85 -5.02 18.72 -14.06
C GLN A 85 -5.48 17.26 -14.09
N LEU A 86 -5.71 16.73 -15.30
CA LEU A 86 -6.19 15.36 -15.49
C LEU A 86 -5.25 14.34 -14.81
N TRP A 87 -3.95 14.55 -14.96
CA TRP A 87 -2.91 13.76 -14.31
C TRP A 87 -3.10 13.60 -12.80
N PHE A 88 -3.42 14.71 -12.10
CA PHE A 88 -3.60 14.66 -10.65
C PHE A 88 -4.87 13.91 -10.28
N ARG A 89 -5.98 14.11 -11.01
CA ARG A 89 -7.24 13.38 -10.81
C ARG A 89 -7.04 11.87 -10.95
N VAL A 90 -6.33 11.45 -12.00
CA VAL A 90 -6.01 10.04 -12.22
C VAL A 90 -5.15 9.50 -11.08
N LYS A 91 -4.06 10.19 -10.73
CA LYS A 91 -3.16 9.77 -9.64
C LYS A 91 -3.91 9.66 -8.30
N PHE A 92 -4.75 10.64 -7.98
CA PHE A 92 -5.52 10.66 -6.74
C PHE A 92 -6.56 9.53 -6.70
N GLY A 93 -7.26 9.28 -7.82
CA GLY A 93 -8.17 8.15 -7.96
C GLY A 93 -7.47 6.80 -7.74
N LEU A 94 -6.26 6.62 -8.29
CA LEU A 94 -5.47 5.41 -8.08
C LEU A 94 -5.03 5.24 -6.62
N VAL A 95 -4.64 6.32 -5.94
CA VAL A 95 -4.31 6.29 -4.50
C VAL A 95 -5.53 5.84 -3.69
N ILE A 96 -6.71 6.41 -3.93
CA ILE A 96 -7.96 5.99 -3.26
C ILE A 96 -8.24 4.51 -3.54
N LEU A 97 -8.15 4.08 -4.80
CA LEU A 97 -8.41 2.70 -5.20
C LEU A 97 -7.48 1.72 -4.47
N ILE A 98 -6.20 2.06 -4.32
CA ILE A 98 -5.24 1.23 -3.59
C ILE A 98 -5.58 1.13 -2.10
N ILE A 99 -6.02 2.23 -1.50
CA ILE A 99 -6.39 2.29 -0.09
C ILE A 99 -7.60 1.38 0.13
N LEU A 100 -8.63 1.53 -0.72
CA LEU A 100 -9.81 0.67 -0.70
C LEU A 100 -9.45 -0.80 -0.91
N ASN A 101 -8.59 -1.13 -1.88
CA ASN A 101 -8.13 -2.49 -2.12
C ASN A 101 -7.44 -3.10 -0.89
N THR A 102 -6.60 -2.33 -0.21
CA THR A 102 -5.89 -2.73 1.01
C THR A 102 -6.87 -3.06 2.14
N PHE A 103 -7.84 -2.19 2.38
CA PHE A 103 -8.80 -2.35 3.48
C PHE A 103 -9.87 -3.39 3.21
N LEU A 104 -10.42 -3.44 1.99
CA LEU A 104 -11.53 -4.33 1.63
C LEU A 104 -11.05 -5.75 1.32
N TYR A 105 -9.98 -5.86 0.52
CA TYR A 105 -9.52 -7.16 0.02
C TYR A 105 -8.34 -7.69 0.83
N GLY A 106 -7.28 -6.88 1.01
CA GLY A 106 -6.06 -7.29 1.71
C GLY A 106 -6.32 -7.78 3.14
N ARG A 107 -7.05 -6.98 3.94
CA ARG A 107 -7.40 -7.33 5.32
C ARG A 107 -8.20 -8.64 5.41
N ARG A 108 -9.16 -8.84 4.50
CA ARG A 108 -10.01 -10.04 4.49
C ARG A 108 -9.18 -11.29 4.22
N GLN A 109 -8.30 -11.26 3.22
CA GLN A 109 -7.47 -12.43 2.87
C GLN A 109 -6.49 -12.78 4.00
N LYS A 110 -5.93 -11.78 4.69
CA LYS A 110 -5.06 -12.03 5.85
C LYS A 110 -5.78 -12.72 7.00
N ILE A 111 -6.98 -12.25 7.37
CA ILE A 111 -7.78 -12.89 8.43
C ILE A 111 -8.15 -14.33 8.04
N LEU A 112 -8.47 -14.57 6.77
CA LEU A 112 -8.76 -15.91 6.27
C LEU A 112 -7.51 -16.82 6.34
N LEU A 113 -6.33 -16.29 6.03
CA LEU A 113 -5.08 -17.02 6.14
C LEU A 113 -4.77 -17.40 7.59
N GLU A 114 -4.84 -16.44 8.52
CA GLU A 114 -4.59 -16.68 9.95
C GLU A 114 -5.53 -17.75 10.51
N LYS A 115 -6.82 -17.71 10.15
CA LYS A 115 -7.80 -18.73 10.53
C LYS A 115 -7.52 -20.09 9.91
N SER A 116 -7.08 -20.14 8.66
CA SER A 116 -6.81 -21.41 7.96
C SER A 116 -5.54 -22.09 8.45
N ILE A 117 -4.57 -21.32 8.98
CA ILE A 117 -3.36 -21.87 9.63
C ILE A 117 -3.71 -22.46 11.01
N ALA A 118 -4.62 -21.83 11.74
CA ALA A 118 -5.05 -22.29 13.07
C ALA A 118 -6.11 -23.40 13.05
N GLY A 119 -6.72 -23.66 11.88
CA GLY A 119 -7.85 -24.58 11.71
C GLY A 119 -7.64 -25.61 10.59
N PRO A 120 -8.72 -26.19 10.04
CA PRO A 120 -8.63 -27.14 8.94
C PRO A 120 -8.05 -26.49 7.68
N GLU A 121 -7.09 -27.16 7.03
CA GLU A 121 -6.34 -26.63 5.87
C GLU A 121 -7.15 -26.56 4.56
N THR A 122 -8.47 -26.48 4.65
CA THR A 122 -9.35 -26.43 3.48
C THR A 122 -9.26 -25.06 2.79
N GLY A 123 -8.87 -25.04 1.52
CA GLY A 123 -8.91 -23.83 0.68
C GLY A 123 -7.67 -22.92 0.77
N ILE A 124 -6.58 -23.35 1.42
CA ILE A 124 -5.33 -22.59 1.54
C ILE A 124 -4.74 -22.19 0.19
N GLN A 125 -4.86 -23.07 -0.83
CA GLN A 125 -4.37 -22.77 -2.18
C GLN A 125 -5.12 -21.59 -2.82
N LYS A 126 -6.44 -21.50 -2.61
CA LYS A 126 -7.25 -20.37 -3.10
C LYS A 126 -6.88 -19.07 -2.37
N ILE A 127 -6.61 -19.14 -1.07
CA ILE A 127 -6.13 -17.98 -0.28
C ILE A 127 -4.78 -17.50 -0.81
N LYS A 128 -3.85 -18.42 -1.07
CA LYS A 128 -2.53 -18.12 -1.66
C LYS A 128 -2.65 -17.38 -2.99
N GLU A 129 -3.51 -17.85 -3.89
CA GLU A 129 -3.74 -17.23 -5.20
C GLU A 129 -4.37 -15.84 -5.06
N ASN A 130 -5.36 -15.68 -4.19
CA ASN A 130 -5.99 -14.39 -3.91
C ASN A 130 -5.00 -13.38 -3.35
N ILE A 131 -4.15 -13.78 -2.40
CA ILE A 131 -3.11 -12.93 -1.81
C ILE A 131 -2.07 -12.56 -2.87
N ARG A 132 -1.69 -13.49 -3.74
CA ARG A 132 -0.78 -13.21 -4.86
C ARG A 132 -1.38 -12.18 -5.81
N LEU A 133 -2.64 -12.35 -6.22
CA LEU A 133 -3.33 -11.41 -7.10
C LEU A 133 -3.44 -10.02 -6.45
N PHE A 134 -3.80 -9.96 -5.18
CA PHE A 134 -3.84 -8.72 -4.40
C PHE A 134 -2.51 -7.96 -4.49
N HIS A 135 -1.39 -8.63 -4.20
CA HIS A 135 -0.08 -7.97 -4.24
C HIS A 135 0.34 -7.56 -5.65
N ILE A 136 0.04 -8.37 -6.68
CA ILE A 136 0.35 -8.01 -8.07
C ILE A 136 -0.41 -6.75 -8.47
N VAL A 137 -1.71 -6.68 -8.18
CA VAL A 137 -2.55 -5.51 -8.47
C VAL A 137 -2.05 -4.30 -7.68
N GLN A 138 -1.76 -4.46 -6.39
CA GLN A 138 -1.23 -3.40 -5.52
C GLN A 138 0.08 -2.83 -6.08
N LEU A 139 1.05 -3.69 -6.40
CA LEU A 139 2.35 -3.28 -6.93
C LEU A 139 2.23 -2.62 -8.31
N LEU A 140 1.35 -3.12 -9.17
CA LEU A 140 1.08 -2.53 -10.48
C LEU A 140 0.53 -1.10 -10.33
N ILE A 141 -0.43 -0.90 -9.43
CA ILE A 141 -1.00 0.43 -9.19
C ILE A 141 0.04 1.36 -8.55
N VAL A 142 0.84 0.89 -7.58
CA VAL A 142 1.96 1.67 -7.00
C VAL A 142 2.92 2.11 -8.11
N PHE A 143 3.28 1.20 -9.01
CA PHE A 143 4.17 1.49 -10.12
C PHE A 143 3.57 2.55 -11.05
N ILE A 144 2.28 2.45 -11.38
CA ILE A 144 1.59 3.47 -12.17
C ILE A 144 1.59 4.83 -11.44
N ILE A 145 1.30 4.87 -10.14
CA ILE A 145 1.34 6.11 -9.34
C ILE A 145 2.74 6.74 -9.36
N LEU A 146 3.80 5.93 -9.30
CA LEU A 146 5.19 6.39 -9.40
C LEU A 146 5.51 6.93 -10.79
N LEU A 147 5.11 6.23 -11.86
CA LEU A 147 5.25 6.71 -13.23
C LEU A 147 4.54 8.05 -13.42
N LEU A 148 3.29 8.17 -12.97
CA LEU A 148 2.57 9.43 -12.97
C LEU A 148 3.35 10.48 -12.17
N SER A 149 3.93 10.15 -11.03
CA SER A 149 4.71 11.13 -10.25
C SER A 149 5.86 11.79 -11.03
N VAL A 150 6.40 11.11 -12.05
CA VAL A 150 7.45 11.64 -12.94
C VAL A 150 6.87 12.23 -14.22
N PHE A 151 5.98 11.50 -14.91
CA PHE A 151 5.40 11.87 -16.19
C PHE A 151 4.06 12.55 -16.00
N LYS A 152 4.06 13.88 -16.07
CA LYS A 152 2.85 14.71 -16.03
C LYS A 152 2.26 14.85 -17.43
N PHE A 153 0.94 14.75 -17.54
CA PHE A 153 0.19 15.01 -18.77
C PHE A 153 -1.05 15.85 -18.46
N ASN A 154 -1.67 16.44 -19.48
CA ASN A 154 -2.90 17.21 -19.33
C ASN A 154 -3.90 16.79 -20.39
#